data_AF-A0A7Y0XC32-F1
#
_entry.id   AF-A0A7Y0XC32-F1
#
_cell.length_a   1.000
_cell.length_b   1.000
_cell.length_c   1.000
_cell.angle_alpha   90.00
_cell.angle_beta   90.00
_cell.angle_gamma   90.00
#
_symmetry.space_group_name_H-M   'P 1'
#
loop_
_entity.id
_entity.type
_entity.pdbx_description
1 polymer ?
#
loop_
_entity_poly.entity_id
_entity_poly.type
_entity_poly.pdbx_seq_one_letter_code
_entity_poly.pdbx_strand_id
1 'polypeptide(L)'
;FNGDVNFSFDVSDGTDTVSANVDVSVTPVNDPPVAGSTSYTVHEDNSITISDAQLLANSSDLEGDVSIDSVSYSGSDGVLQING
;
A
#
# COMPACT_ATOMS: atom_id res chain seq x y z
N PHE A 1 -0.63 0.84 12.03
CA PHE A 1 -0.65 1.71 13.23
C PHE A 1 0.76 1.77 13.76
N ASN A 2 1.29 2.97 13.97
CA ASN A 2 2.62 3.22 14.51
C ASN A 2 2.46 4.17 15.71
N GLY A 3 3.25 3.97 16.76
CA GLY A 3 3.15 4.77 17.98
C GLY A 3 3.30 3.96 19.26
N ASP A 4 3.20 4.65 20.38
CA ASP A 4 3.39 4.06 21.70
C ASP A 4 2.08 3.58 22.31
N VAL A 5 2.15 2.43 22.97
CA VAL A 5 1.05 1.80 23.70
C VAL A 5 1.52 1.54 25.13
N ASN A 6 0.80 2.09 26.10
CA ASN A 6 1.07 1.85 27.52
C ASN A 6 0.00 0.91 28.08
N PHE A 7 0.46 -0.16 28.75
CA PHE A 7 -0.40 -1.07 29.49
C PHE A 7 -0.10 -0.93 30.98
N SER A 8 -1.12 -0.68 31.79
CA SER A 8 -1.02 -0.76 33.24
C SER A 8 -1.76 -1.99 33.77
N PHE A 9 -1.20 -2.63 34.79
CA PHE A 9 -1.82 -3.75 35.48
C PHE A 9 -1.44 -3.76 36.96
N ASP A 10 -2.30 -4.35 37.77
CA ASP A 10 -2.07 -4.52 39.19
C ASP A 10 -1.60 -5.95 39.48
N VAL A 11 -0.57 -6.08 40.30
CA VAL A 11 -0.06 -7.36 40.81
C VAL A 11 -0.42 -7.44 42.29
N SER A 12 -1.08 -8.52 42.69
CA SER A 12 -1.46 -8.76 44.08
C SER A 12 -1.04 -10.15 44.54
N ASP A 13 -0.62 -10.25 45.81
CA ASP A 13 -0.35 -11.51 46.50
C ASP A 13 -1.54 -12.00 47.38
N GLY A 14 -2.68 -11.31 47.28
CA GLY A 14 -3.87 -11.55 48.08
C GLY A 14 -3.99 -10.69 49.35
N THR A 15 -2.94 -9.95 49.71
CA THR A 15 -2.94 -9.01 50.85
C THR A 15 -2.62 -7.60 50.39
N ASP A 16 -1.56 -7.43 49.62
CA ASP A 16 -1.14 -6.15 49.05
C ASP A 16 -1.36 -6.13 47.54
N THR A 17 -1.45 -4.93 46.96
CA THR A 17 -1.56 -4.72 45.51
C THR A 17 -0.63 -3.60 45.09
N VAL A 18 0.11 -3.82 44.00
CA VAL A 18 1.04 -2.85 43.42
C VAL A 18 0.75 -2.70 41.94
N SER A 19 0.64 -1.45 41.46
CA SER A 19 0.53 -1.18 40.03
C SER A 19 1.89 -1.26 39.33
N ALA A 20 1.88 -1.85 38.15
CA ALA A 20 3.01 -1.93 37.22
C ALA A 20 2.58 -1.43 35.83
N ASN A 21 3.56 -0.96 35.05
CA ASN A 21 3.37 -0.50 33.69
C ASN A 21 4.29 -1.26 32.72
N VAL A 22 3.81 -1.43 31.49
CA VAL A 22 4.57 -1.92 30.35
C VAL A 22 4.42 -0.91 29.22
N ASP A 23 5.55 -0.40 28.76
CA ASP A 23 5.64 0.49 27.62
C ASP A 23 6.00 -0.31 26.37
N VAL A 24 5.17 -0.22 25.34
CA VAL A 24 5.38 -0.84 24.03
C VAL A 24 5.46 0.25 22.98
N SER A 25 6.53 0.26 22.19
CA SER A 25 6.67 1.19 21.06
C SER A 25 6.56 0.43 19.75
N VAL A 26 5.64 0.86 18.87
CA VAL A 26 5.51 0.34 17.50
C VAL A 26 6.25 1.29 16.56
N THR A 27 7.45 0.90 16.17
CA THR A 27 8.29 1.66 15.25
C THR A 27 7.77 1.56 13.81
N PRO A 28 7.58 2.68 13.10
CA PRO A 28 7.20 2.64 11.69
C PRO A 28 8.35 2.08 10.85
N VAL A 29 8.02 1.21 9.90
CA VAL A 29 8.91 0.75 8.83
C VAL A 29 8.25 1.16 7.51
N ASN A 30 9.03 1.68 6.57
CA ASN A 30 8.51 2.03 5.26
C ASN A 30 8.30 0.76 4.43
N ASP A 31 7.07 0.46 4.06
CA ASP A 31 6.75 -0.67 3.19
C ASP A 31 6.94 -0.28 1.71
N PRO A 32 7.22 -1.25 0.81
CA PRO A 32 7.24 -0.98 -0.63
C PRO A 32 5.80 -0.87 -1.18
N PRO A 33 5.60 -0.13 -2.28
CA PRO A 33 4.30 -0.01 -2.90
C PRO A 33 3.82 -1.36 -3.44
N VAL A 34 2.51 -1.59 -3.36
CA VAL A 34 1.85 -2.80 -3.85
C VAL A 34 1.09 -2.46 -5.12
N ALA A 35 1.48 -3.08 -6.23
CA ALA A 35 0.76 -2.96 -7.50
C ALA A 35 -0.50 -3.83 -7.50
N GLY A 36 -1.64 -3.23 -7.88
CA GLY A 36 -2.87 -3.95 -8.13
C GLY A 36 -3.02 -4.34 -9.61
N SER A 37 -3.70 -5.45 -9.87
CA SER A 37 -4.01 -5.83 -11.26
C SER A 37 -5.07 -4.92 -11.86
N THR A 38 -4.87 -4.56 -13.12
CA THR A 38 -5.86 -3.84 -13.95
C THR A 38 -6.01 -4.56 -15.28
N SER A 39 -7.21 -4.53 -15.86
CA SER A 39 -7.46 -5.10 -17.18
C SER A 39 -8.36 -4.17 -17.98
N TYR A 40 -7.98 -3.95 -19.23
CA TYR A 40 -8.70 -3.12 -20.17
C TYR A 40 -8.80 -3.84 -21.50
N THR A 41 -9.94 -3.72 -22.16
CA THR A 41 -10.20 -4.32 -23.47
C THR A 41 -10.62 -3.26 -24.47
N VAL A 42 -10.28 -3.49 -25.72
CA VAL A 42 -10.69 -2.68 -26.86
C VAL A 42 -11.00 -3.64 -28.01
N HIS A 43 -11.94 -3.27 -28.87
CA HIS A 43 -12.23 -4.06 -30.07
C HIS A 43 -11.04 -4.01 -31.03
N GLU A 44 -10.94 -5.00 -31.91
CA GLU A 44 -10.02 -4.96 -33.03
C GLU A 44 -10.22 -3.69 -33.87
N ASP A 45 -9.15 -3.26 -34.56
CA ASP A 45 -9.12 -2.05 -35.38
C ASP A 45 -9.44 -0.74 -34.63
N ASN A 46 -9.36 -0.75 -33.30
CA ASN A 46 -9.55 0.43 -32.45
C ASN A 46 -8.32 0.69 -31.58
N SER A 47 -8.22 1.90 -31.04
CA SER A 47 -7.13 2.30 -30.13
C SER A 47 -7.65 2.45 -28.71
N ILE A 48 -6.80 2.17 -27.73
CA ILE A 48 -7.03 2.44 -26.32
C ILE A 48 -5.97 3.41 -25.81
N THR A 49 -6.41 4.48 -25.15
CA THR A 49 -5.53 5.34 -24.35
C THR A 49 -5.72 4.95 -22.89
N ILE A 50 -4.63 4.62 -22.20
CA ILE A 50 -4.63 4.31 -20.77
C ILE A 50 -3.94 5.48 -20.06
N SER A 51 -4.65 6.14 -19.15
CA SER A 51 -4.09 7.23 -18.35
C SER A 51 -3.27 6.72 -17.17
N ASP A 52 -2.47 7.60 -16.56
CA ASP A 52 -1.71 7.27 -15.35
C ASP A 52 -2.63 6.82 -14.20
N ALA A 53 -3.79 7.46 -14.04
CA ALA A 53 -4.78 7.06 -13.04
C ALA A 53 -5.34 5.65 -13.29
N GLN A 54 -5.44 5.23 -14.56
CA GLN A 54 -5.84 3.87 -14.91
C GLN A 54 -4.70 2.87 -14.67
N LEU A 55 -3.45 3.21 -14.96
CA LEU A 55 -2.29 2.37 -14.68
C LEU A 55 -2.05 2.19 -13.16
N LEU A 56 -2.30 3.25 -12.38
CA LEU A 56 -2.20 3.22 -10.92
C LEU A 56 -3.47 2.68 -10.24
N ALA A 57 -4.51 2.34 -11.02
CA ALA A 57 -5.73 1.80 -10.44
C ALA A 57 -5.42 0.54 -9.63
N ASN A 58 -6.01 0.44 -8.44
CA ASN A 58 -5.78 -0.64 -7.48
C ASN A 58 -4.35 -0.74 -6.92
N SER A 59 -3.43 0.15 -7.28
CA SER A 59 -2.12 0.23 -6.64
C SER A 59 -2.19 1.06 -5.37
N SER A 60 -1.45 0.67 -4.35
CA SER A 60 -1.47 1.33 -3.05
C SER A 60 -0.11 1.23 -2.38
N ASP A 61 0.22 2.25 -1.60
CA ASP A 61 1.30 2.22 -0.64
C ASP A 61 0.72 2.51 0.75
N LEU A 62 1.23 1.85 1.78
CA LEU A 62 0.65 1.98 3.13
C LEU A 62 0.99 3.34 3.76
N GLU A 63 2.13 3.92 3.40
CA GLU A 63 2.66 5.13 4.01
C GLU A 63 2.54 6.37 3.11
N GLY A 64 2.28 6.22 1.81
CA GLY A 64 2.27 7.35 0.90
C GLY A 64 1.61 7.11 -0.45
N ASP A 65 2.02 7.95 -1.41
CA ASP A 65 1.50 7.94 -2.77
C ASP A 65 2.28 6.97 -3.66
N VAL A 66 1.61 6.45 -4.70
CA VAL A 66 2.21 5.62 -5.73
C VAL A 66 2.45 6.41 -7.02
N SER A 67 3.51 6.10 -7.74
CA SER A 67 3.84 6.70 -9.03
C SER A 67 4.36 5.67 -10.01
N ILE A 68 4.28 5.98 -11.30
CA ILE A 68 4.71 5.09 -12.39
C ILE A 68 6.18 5.39 -12.68
N ASP A 69 7.02 4.36 -12.66
CA ASP A 69 8.43 4.46 -13.06
C ASP A 69 8.61 4.27 -14.58
N SER A 70 8.04 3.19 -15.11
CA SER A 70 8.12 2.86 -16.54
C SER A 70 6.94 2.01 -17.00
N VAL A 71 6.57 2.18 -18.27
CA VAL A 71 5.54 1.37 -18.94
C VAL A 71 6.14 0.80 -20.21
N SER A 72 5.97 -0.50 -20.41
CA SER A 72 6.44 -1.18 -21.62
C SER A 72 5.35 -2.09 -22.18
N TYR A 73 5.37 -2.27 -23.50
CA TYR A 73 4.48 -3.17 -24.22
C TYR A 73 5.30 -4.08 -25.13
N SER A 74 5.04 -5.38 -25.08
CA SER A 74 5.80 -6.41 -25.81
C SER A 74 4.95 -7.20 -26.82
N GLY A 75 3.68 -6.83 -27.02
CA GLY A 75 2.81 -7.49 -28.00
C GLY A 75 3.13 -7.09 -29.45
N SER A 76 2.72 -7.93 -30.40
CA SER A 76 2.91 -7.70 -31.83
C SER A 76 1.75 -6.97 -32.51
N ASP A 77 0.57 -6.99 -31.89
CA ASP A 77 -0.70 -6.68 -32.55
C ASP A 77 -1.27 -5.31 -32.14
N GLY A 78 -0.51 -4.54 -31.34
CA GLY A 78 -0.92 -3.24 -30.82
C GLY A 78 0.23 -2.24 -30.79
N VAL A 79 -0.12 -0.97 -30.63
CA VAL A 79 0.82 0.12 -30.40
C VAL A 79 0.50 0.70 -29.03
N LEU A 80 1.47 0.75 -28.13
CA LEU A 80 1.34 1.48 -26.87
C LEU A 80 1.62 2.96 -27.13
N GLN A 81 0.66 3.82 -26.83
CA GLN A 81 0.84 5.26 -26.79
C GLN A 81 0.55 5.76 -25.36
N ILE A 82 1.59 6.28 -24.71
CA ILE A 82 1.50 6.89 -23.39
C ILE A 82 1.26 8.38 -23.62
N ASN A 83 0.04 8.86 -23.35
CA ASN A 83 -0.26 10.28 -23.33
C ASN A 83 -0.18 10.74 -21.87
N GLY A 84 1.02 11.14 -21.45
CA GLY A 84 1.26 11.73 -20.13
C GLY A 84 0.49 13.03 -19.93
#